data_AF-A0A409WRP8-F1
#
_entry.id   AF-A0A409WRP8-F1
#
_cell.length_a   1.000
_cell.length_b   1.000
_cell.length_c   1.000
_cell.angle_alpha   90.00
_cell.angle_beta   90.00
_cell.angle_gamma   90.00
#
_symmetry.space_group_name_H-M   'P 1'
#
loop_
_entity.id
_entity.type
_entity.pdbx_description
1 polymer ?
#
loop_
_entity_poly.entity_id
_entity_poly.type
_entity_poly.pdbx_seq_one_letter_code
_entity_poly.pdbx_strand_id
1 'polypeptide(L)'
;MPEFAVVHRITHEMNNPPHKVKSRLRNKEADSRFHMIGQVRIHLNGCANEEGKRPTISLHKCSEGELFQNMGAPLKAGDKGLRPECTVCVPDYPQQGPDSNTGVNDMNTTSTTSTPGAYINDLNISGRLMPVVQRGKEIAFAIGLYVFRICLSLEGHGFWLPTEMYQDILKAGTVRSTGHTMYRIPQQHWRGPPGVLGRIRIIFSFECEKYTWIFADHTAAMTIHVKACRAAASVEDMAVGTKLWSRLWSKSHGPSLVDEREEAEKVLENWRLASVKTLLDKSIFLAVKNTQSVFNGYGAQETTDMLFQALIMPVMPTYAVCSYRPTWERFKKAVFEYQEERVRIMEAKTVQTKLTYISGDDPFRFLTGAHQHFAGHVTVFRRAWVKVSKHQLEEAKQLGLFNWHGSMLNTGRAVVEKNQMEAYNAFQARRGLPHYQRKAGTAQEDRNGFVLVRNRELTVRNAWKGVKTVKSYSPFCARFHASWWSSDQAPQFVKKDLLQLHNVTTVGPYSFRVFVSANWTISTVQKPPSAKGLKINKKALIGRRRVTGFIRPRTMEISKR
;
A
#
# COMPACT_ATOMS: atom_id res chain seq x y z
N MET A 1 -2.03 -4.60 -0.41
CA MET A 1 -1.00 -3.85 0.32
C MET A 1 -1.25 -2.40 0.05
N PRO A 2 -1.33 -1.53 1.06
CA PRO A 2 -1.58 -0.13 0.81
C PRO A 2 -0.37 0.43 0.08
N GLU A 3 -0.49 1.61 -0.47
CA GLU A 3 0.57 2.21 -1.24
C GLU A 3 1.75 2.60 -0.34
N PHE A 4 2.97 2.63 -0.85
CA PHE A 4 4.14 3.01 -0.06
C PHE A 4 3.97 4.39 0.61
N ALA A 5 3.44 5.36 -0.14
CA ALA A 5 3.17 6.73 0.36
C ALA A 5 2.16 6.74 1.53
N VAL A 6 1.26 5.76 1.55
CA VAL A 6 0.28 5.58 2.63
C VAL A 6 0.96 5.12 3.90
N VAL A 7 1.79 4.08 3.79
CA VAL A 7 2.53 3.52 4.92
C VAL A 7 3.44 4.61 5.49
N HIS A 8 4.16 5.32 4.62
CA HIS A 8 4.97 6.48 4.98
C HIS A 8 4.18 7.53 5.75
N ARG A 9 2.95 7.83 5.32
CA ARG A 9 2.12 8.77 6.06
C ARG A 9 1.69 8.24 7.42
N ILE A 10 1.30 6.98 7.52
CA ILE A 10 0.90 6.37 8.79
C ILE A 10 2.07 6.42 9.79
N THR A 11 3.27 6.04 9.35
CA THR A 11 4.52 6.17 10.12
C THR A 11 4.73 7.61 10.61
N HIS A 12 4.55 8.60 9.72
CA HIS A 12 4.65 10.01 10.08
C HIS A 12 3.62 10.43 11.13
N GLU A 13 2.35 10.00 11.03
CA GLU A 13 1.31 10.35 11.99
C GLU A 13 1.53 9.68 13.36
N MET A 14 2.02 8.43 13.40
CA MET A 14 2.38 7.75 14.65
C MET A 14 3.47 8.50 15.42
N ASN A 15 4.50 8.98 14.71
CA ASN A 15 5.60 9.77 15.29
C ASN A 15 5.22 11.22 15.63
N ASN A 16 4.08 11.69 15.14
CA ASN A 16 3.60 13.06 15.30
C ASN A 16 2.14 13.06 15.76
N PRO A 17 1.85 12.67 17.02
CA PRO A 17 0.48 12.65 17.55
C PRO A 17 -0.15 14.05 17.57
N PRO A 18 -1.50 14.17 17.58
CA PRO A 18 -2.19 15.45 17.38
C PRO A 18 -1.78 16.56 18.35
N HIS A 19 -1.57 16.26 19.63
CA HIS A 19 -1.14 17.26 20.62
C HIS A 19 0.31 17.73 20.38
N LYS A 20 1.20 16.87 19.87
CA LYS A 20 2.55 17.27 19.42
C LYS A 20 2.46 18.18 18.20
N VAL A 21 1.61 17.87 17.23
CA VAL A 21 1.41 18.71 16.03
C VAL A 21 0.84 20.09 16.39
N LYS A 22 -0.17 20.14 17.28
CA LYS A 22 -0.82 21.38 17.71
C LYS A 22 0.06 22.27 18.61
N SER A 23 1.04 21.70 19.30
CA SER A 23 1.93 22.43 20.20
C SER A 23 2.79 23.47 19.45
N ARG A 24 3.03 24.64 20.08
CA ARG A 24 3.95 25.69 19.58
C ARG A 24 5.36 25.60 20.15
N LEU A 25 5.64 24.62 21.01
CA LEU A 25 6.96 24.46 21.64
C LEU A 25 8.03 24.13 20.58
N ARG A 26 9.23 24.71 20.76
CA ARG A 26 10.35 24.54 19.82
C ARG A 26 11.05 23.19 19.96
N ASN A 27 11.21 22.68 21.18
CA ASN A 27 11.88 21.40 21.45
C ASN A 27 10.87 20.32 21.89
N LYS A 28 10.08 19.83 20.94
CA LYS A 28 9.03 18.84 21.23
C LYS A 28 9.59 17.43 21.48
N GLU A 29 10.79 17.12 21.01
CA GLU A 29 11.36 15.77 21.14
C GLU A 29 11.94 15.51 22.53
N ALA A 30 12.48 16.54 23.19
CA ALA A 30 13.02 16.44 24.54
C ALA A 30 11.94 16.57 25.65
N ASP A 31 10.75 17.06 25.30
CA ASP A 31 9.68 17.30 26.26
C ASP A 31 8.86 16.03 26.49
N SER A 32 8.97 15.50 27.71
CA SER A 32 8.35 14.25 28.13
C SER A 32 6.82 14.24 28.00
N ARG A 33 6.17 15.40 27.90
CA ARG A 33 4.72 15.50 27.65
C ARG A 33 4.32 15.03 26.25
N PHE A 34 5.27 14.92 25.32
CA PHE A 34 5.05 14.33 24.00
C PHE A 34 5.48 12.86 23.93
N HIS A 35 5.98 12.29 25.03
CA HIS A 35 6.20 10.85 25.10
C HIS A 35 4.85 10.14 25.14
N MET A 36 4.61 9.35 24.10
CA MET A 36 3.40 8.54 23.99
C MET A 36 3.53 7.32 24.90
N ILE A 37 3.10 7.46 26.15
CA ILE A 37 3.02 6.37 27.11
C ILE A 37 1.60 5.82 27.08
N GLY A 38 1.46 4.51 26.92
CA GLY A 38 0.16 3.88 26.78
C GLY A 38 0.20 2.36 26.94
N GLN A 39 -0.95 1.74 26.70
CA GLN A 39 -1.13 0.30 26.78
C GLN A 39 -1.56 -0.27 25.43
N VAL A 40 -1.02 -1.43 25.08
CA VAL A 40 -1.42 -2.18 23.88
C VAL A 40 -2.69 -2.97 24.17
N ARG A 41 -3.63 -2.97 23.22
CA ARG A 41 -4.77 -3.87 23.22
C ARG A 41 -5.02 -4.46 21.82
N ILE A 42 -5.19 -5.77 21.77
CA ILE A 42 -5.69 -6.51 20.61
C ILE A 42 -7.20 -6.67 20.75
N HIS A 43 -7.92 -6.22 19.73
CA HIS A 43 -9.36 -6.40 19.65
C HIS A 43 -9.67 -7.73 18.98
N LEU A 44 -9.93 -8.77 19.78
CA LEU A 44 -10.19 -10.13 19.29
C LEU A 44 -11.36 -10.17 18.29
N ASN A 45 -12.39 -9.35 18.53
CA ASN A 45 -13.52 -9.18 17.62
C ASN A 45 -13.13 -8.60 16.25
N GLY A 46 -12.04 -7.84 16.15
CA GLY A 46 -11.56 -7.30 14.89
C GLY A 46 -10.60 -8.22 14.13
N CYS A 47 -10.01 -9.19 14.80
CA CYS A 47 -9.18 -10.21 14.14
C CYS A 47 -10.03 -11.10 13.22
N ALA A 48 -9.40 -11.69 12.21
CA ALA A 48 -10.03 -12.76 11.45
C ALA A 48 -10.41 -13.93 12.39
N ASN A 49 -11.53 -14.60 12.11
CA ASN A 49 -11.93 -15.80 12.84
C ASN A 49 -10.96 -16.97 12.56
N GLU A 50 -11.00 -18.03 13.38
CA GLU A 50 -10.13 -19.20 13.26
C GLU A 50 -10.29 -19.95 11.92
N GLU A 51 -11.45 -19.81 11.27
CA GLU A 51 -11.72 -20.33 9.91
C GLU A 51 -11.04 -19.50 8.80
N GLY A 52 -10.56 -18.30 9.14
CA GLY A 52 -9.82 -17.42 8.25
C GLY A 52 -8.44 -18.00 7.98
N LYS A 53 -8.16 -18.31 6.71
CA LYS A 53 -6.91 -18.95 6.25
C LYS A 53 -5.59 -18.25 6.66
N ARG A 54 -5.63 -17.06 7.25
CA ARG A 54 -4.44 -16.28 7.63
C ARG A 54 -4.62 -15.68 9.03
N PRO A 55 -3.77 -16.03 10.01
CA PRO A 55 -3.88 -15.47 11.36
C PRO A 55 -3.54 -13.97 11.34
N THR A 56 -4.40 -13.16 11.96
CA THR A 56 -4.17 -11.71 12.10
C THR A 56 -2.99 -11.43 13.02
N ILE A 57 -2.85 -12.18 14.11
CA ILE A 57 -1.75 -12.04 15.07
C ILE A 57 -0.87 -13.29 15.00
N SER A 58 0.44 -13.09 14.90
CA SER A 58 1.42 -14.16 14.97
C SER A 58 2.50 -13.83 16.00
N LEU A 59 2.96 -14.85 16.72
CA LEU A 59 4.00 -14.72 17.74
C LEU A 59 5.32 -15.26 17.20
N HIS A 60 6.41 -14.64 17.61
CA HIS A 60 7.74 -15.13 17.30
C HIS A 60 8.07 -16.40 18.08
N LYS A 61 8.41 -17.48 17.36
CA LYS A 61 8.62 -18.82 17.93
C LYS A 61 10.08 -19.29 18.03
N CYS A 62 11.04 -18.53 17.49
CA CYS A 62 12.43 -19.00 17.42
C CYS A 62 13.10 -18.96 18.81
N SER A 63 13.70 -20.08 19.22
CA SER A 63 14.49 -20.21 20.46
C SER A 63 15.96 -19.79 20.32
N GLU A 64 16.45 -19.55 19.10
CA GLU A 64 17.88 -19.49 18.80
C GLU A 64 18.39 -18.08 18.48
N GLY A 65 17.84 -17.05 19.14
CA GLY A 65 18.26 -15.66 18.94
C GLY A 65 18.96 -15.03 20.15
N GLU A 66 20.09 -14.37 19.93
CA GLU A 66 20.71 -13.42 20.88
C GLU A 66 19.77 -12.27 21.25
N LEU A 67 18.82 -11.90 20.38
CA LEU A 67 18.00 -10.68 20.53
C LEU A 67 16.60 -10.94 21.07
N PHE A 68 15.98 -12.06 20.70
CA PHE A 68 14.57 -12.33 21.01
C PHE A 68 14.42 -13.49 21.97
N GLN A 69 13.47 -13.33 22.90
CA GLN A 69 12.95 -14.40 23.71
C GLN A 69 11.83 -15.12 22.94
N ASN A 70 11.78 -16.45 23.09
CA ASN A 70 10.65 -17.22 22.59
C ASN A 70 9.40 -16.85 23.37
N MET A 71 8.36 -16.37 22.69
CA MET A 71 7.09 -15.99 23.32
C MET A 71 6.22 -17.20 23.71
N GLY A 72 6.69 -18.41 23.45
CA GLY A 72 5.92 -19.63 23.61
C GLY A 72 4.81 -19.73 22.55
N ALA A 73 4.57 -20.93 22.05
CA ALA A 73 3.19 -21.26 21.71
C ALA A 73 2.50 -21.68 23.03
N PRO A 74 1.17 -21.60 23.15
CA PRO A 74 0.47 -22.53 24.03
C PRO A 74 0.92 -23.93 23.60
N LEU A 75 1.74 -24.58 24.41
CA LEU A 75 2.19 -25.94 24.14
C LEU A 75 0.94 -26.82 24.16
N LYS A 76 0.61 -27.47 23.03
CA LYS A 76 -0.36 -28.57 23.05
C LYS A 76 0.22 -29.64 23.99
N ALA A 77 -0.55 -30.07 24.98
CA ALA A 77 -0.12 -31.12 25.90
C ALA A 77 0.25 -32.38 25.10
N GLY A 78 1.52 -32.78 25.11
CA GLY A 78 2.02 -33.99 24.43
C GLY A 78 3.03 -33.76 23.30
N ASP A 79 3.27 -32.52 22.86
CA ASP A 79 4.18 -32.27 21.74
C ASP A 79 5.66 -32.27 22.20
N LYS A 80 6.33 -33.41 22.07
CA LYS A 80 7.78 -33.59 22.30
C LYS A 80 8.63 -33.35 21.04
N GLY A 81 8.03 -32.84 19.96
CA GLY A 81 8.71 -32.57 18.70
C GLY A 81 9.57 -31.31 18.70
N LEU A 82 10.62 -31.31 17.87
CA LEU A 82 11.43 -30.14 17.52
C LEU A 82 10.54 -28.91 17.28
N ARG A 83 10.81 -27.82 17.99
CA ARG A 83 10.00 -26.60 17.91
C ARG A 83 10.06 -26.06 16.49
N PRO A 84 8.93 -25.92 15.77
CA PRO A 84 8.95 -25.45 14.40
C PRO A 84 9.52 -24.03 14.35
N GLU A 85 10.54 -23.89 13.52
CA GLU A 85 11.15 -22.62 13.18
C GLU A 85 10.08 -21.61 12.75
N CYS A 86 10.24 -20.35 13.20
CA CYS A 86 9.27 -19.31 12.87
C CYS A 86 9.25 -19.08 11.36
N THR A 87 8.21 -19.54 10.64
CA THR A 87 8.05 -19.39 9.18
C THR A 87 8.08 -17.93 8.71
N VAL A 88 7.82 -16.98 9.61
CA VAL A 88 7.91 -15.54 9.33
C VAL A 88 9.35 -15.02 9.43
N CYS A 89 10.26 -15.75 10.09
CA CYS A 89 11.65 -15.33 10.33
C CYS A 89 12.69 -16.28 9.70
N VAL A 90 12.28 -17.48 9.34
CA VAL A 90 13.10 -18.53 8.74
C VAL A 90 12.96 -18.48 7.21
N PRO A 91 14.05 -18.75 6.46
CA PRO A 91 14.02 -18.70 5.00
C PRO A 91 13.08 -19.76 4.43
N ASP A 92 12.26 -19.38 3.45
CA ASP A 92 11.89 -20.31 2.39
C ASP A 92 13.18 -20.61 1.62
N TYR A 93 13.88 -21.70 1.96
CA TYR A 93 14.83 -22.26 1.01
C TYR A 93 14.05 -22.58 -0.26
N PRO A 94 14.62 -22.37 -1.46
CA PRO A 94 14.03 -22.94 -2.66
C PRO A 94 14.03 -24.46 -2.47
N GLN A 95 12.88 -25.04 -2.11
CA GLN A 95 12.67 -26.46 -2.28
C GLN A 95 12.72 -26.70 -3.79
N GLN A 96 13.88 -27.08 -4.28
CA GLN A 96 14.02 -27.71 -5.59
C GLN A 96 13.41 -29.11 -5.47
N GLY A 97 12.09 -29.19 -5.63
CA GLY A 97 11.36 -30.46 -5.63
C GLY A 97 9.92 -30.24 -6.07
N PRO A 98 9.33 -31.16 -6.85
CA PRO A 98 7.92 -31.08 -7.25
C PRO A 98 7.01 -31.19 -6.02
N ASP A 99 5.94 -30.40 -6.03
CA ASP A 99 4.90 -30.29 -5.01
C ASP A 99 4.55 -31.63 -4.33
N SER A 100 5.09 -31.88 -3.13
CA SER A 100 4.52 -32.87 -2.22
C SER A 100 3.51 -32.16 -1.31
N ASN A 101 2.24 -32.26 -1.69
CA ASN A 101 1.11 -31.99 -0.80
C ASN A 101 1.16 -32.99 0.38
N THR A 102 1.94 -32.70 1.42
CA THR A 102 1.76 -33.35 2.71
C THR A 102 0.73 -32.54 3.49
N GLY A 103 -0.52 -33.01 3.41
CA GLY A 103 -1.61 -32.54 4.27
C GLY A 103 -1.26 -32.81 5.72
N VAL A 104 -0.84 -31.77 6.44
CA VAL A 104 -0.74 -31.79 7.89
C VAL A 104 -2.16 -31.78 8.43
N ASN A 105 -2.65 -32.96 8.82
CA ASN A 105 -3.89 -33.11 9.56
C ASN A 105 -3.68 -32.56 10.98
N ASP A 106 -4.09 -31.31 11.21
CA ASP A 106 -4.20 -30.73 12.55
C ASP A 106 -5.36 -31.40 13.29
N MET A 107 -5.04 -32.40 14.12
CA MET A 107 -6.00 -32.97 15.06
C MET A 107 -6.32 -31.97 16.19
N ASN A 108 -7.62 -31.83 16.44
CA ASN A 108 -8.24 -31.13 17.55
C ASN A 108 -7.93 -31.81 18.88
N THR A 109 -7.21 -31.13 19.77
CA THR A 109 -7.27 -31.40 21.21
C THR A 109 -7.16 -30.10 22.00
N THR A 110 -8.07 -29.98 22.94
CA THR A 110 -8.32 -28.88 23.88
C THR A 110 -7.27 -28.84 24.99
N SER A 111 -6.39 -27.85 24.99
CA SER A 111 -5.66 -27.40 26.18
C SER A 111 -5.44 -25.88 26.12
N THR A 112 -5.99 -25.17 27.12
CA THR A 112 -5.85 -23.73 27.43
C THR A 112 -5.72 -22.80 26.20
N THR A 113 -6.89 -22.61 25.59
CA THR A 113 -7.23 -22.06 24.27
C THR A 113 -7.16 -20.52 24.15
N SER A 114 -6.12 -19.86 24.66
CA SER A 114 -5.98 -18.42 24.38
C SER A 114 -5.45 -18.20 22.96
N THR A 115 -6.25 -17.54 22.12
CA THR A 115 -5.79 -17.12 20.79
C THR A 115 -4.53 -16.23 20.93
N PRO A 116 -3.64 -16.15 19.93
CA PRO A 116 -2.45 -15.29 20.01
C PRO A 116 -2.77 -13.84 20.39
N GLY A 117 -3.91 -13.30 19.95
CA GLY A 117 -4.36 -11.97 20.35
C GLY A 117 -4.73 -11.87 21.83
N ALA A 118 -5.37 -12.90 22.39
CA ALA A 118 -5.72 -12.94 23.81
C ALA A 118 -4.46 -13.02 24.66
N TYR A 119 -3.51 -13.87 24.27
CA TYR A 119 -2.19 -13.96 24.92
C TYR A 119 -1.48 -12.60 24.97
N ILE A 120 -1.48 -11.83 23.88
CA ILE A 120 -0.88 -10.48 23.87
C ILE A 120 -1.59 -9.53 24.85
N ASN A 121 -2.92 -9.63 25.00
CA ASN A 121 -3.64 -8.83 25.98
C ASN A 121 -3.27 -9.23 27.42
N ASP A 122 -3.11 -10.53 27.68
CA ASP A 122 -2.75 -11.06 29.00
C ASP A 122 -1.36 -10.60 29.46
N LEU A 123 -0.45 -10.33 28.51
CA LEU A 123 0.86 -9.74 28.80
C LEU A 123 0.79 -8.29 29.33
N ASN A 124 -0.36 -7.61 29.22
CA ASN A 124 -0.57 -6.23 29.69
C ASN A 124 0.55 -5.26 29.25
N ILE A 125 0.96 -5.36 27.99
CA ILE A 125 2.08 -4.60 27.44
C ILE A 125 1.77 -3.10 27.53
N SER A 126 2.60 -2.39 28.28
CA SER A 126 2.50 -0.94 28.46
C SER A 126 3.89 -0.30 28.44
N GLY A 127 3.93 0.99 28.14
CA GLY A 127 5.17 1.76 28.14
C GLY A 127 5.18 2.86 27.10
N ARG A 128 6.36 3.44 26.87
CA ARG A 128 6.58 4.43 25.84
C ARG A 128 6.58 3.77 24.46
N LEU A 129 5.84 4.34 23.52
CA LEU A 129 5.96 4.04 22.09
C LEU A 129 7.28 4.59 21.58
N MET A 130 8.18 3.70 21.18
CA MET A 130 9.43 4.07 20.51
C MET A 130 9.15 4.63 19.11
N PRO A 131 10.09 5.38 18.49
CA PRO A 131 9.96 5.87 17.14
C PRO A 131 9.52 4.76 16.19
N VAL A 132 8.45 5.04 15.47
CA VAL A 132 7.87 4.14 14.49
C VAL A 132 8.72 4.21 13.23
N VAL A 133 9.18 3.06 12.78
CA VAL A 133 9.98 2.90 11.58
C VAL A 133 9.19 2.13 10.53
N GLN A 134 9.69 2.17 9.29
CA GLN A 134 9.07 1.47 8.18
C GLN A 134 10.11 0.85 7.27
N ARG A 135 9.71 -0.20 6.56
CA ARG A 135 10.49 -0.77 5.46
C ARG A 135 9.53 -1.28 4.40
N GLY A 136 9.54 -0.61 3.25
CA GLY A 136 8.57 -0.85 2.18
C GLY A 136 7.13 -0.62 2.63
N LYS A 137 6.31 -1.69 2.70
CA LYS A 137 4.88 -1.61 3.05
C LYS A 137 4.55 -2.11 4.46
N GLU A 138 5.56 -2.29 5.29
CA GLU A 138 5.42 -2.71 6.68
C GLU A 138 5.90 -1.60 7.64
N ILE A 139 5.27 -1.57 8.81
CA ILE A 139 5.57 -0.65 9.91
C ILE A 139 6.13 -1.47 11.07
N ALA A 140 7.12 -0.96 11.78
CA ALA A 140 7.58 -1.54 13.02
C ALA A 140 7.74 -0.50 14.13
N PHE A 141 7.49 -0.91 15.37
CA PHE A 141 7.70 -0.09 16.56
C PHE A 141 7.87 -0.97 17.79
N ALA A 142 8.45 -0.41 18.85
CA ALA A 142 8.68 -1.10 20.11
C ALA A 142 7.96 -0.43 21.29
N ILE A 143 7.53 -1.24 22.26
CA ILE A 143 6.97 -0.81 23.55
C ILE A 143 7.53 -1.75 24.62
N GLY A 144 8.38 -1.21 25.50
CA GLY A 144 9.07 -1.99 26.51
C GLY A 144 9.93 -3.11 25.89
N LEU A 145 9.65 -4.36 26.27
CA LEU A 145 10.33 -5.55 25.74
C LEU A 145 9.75 -6.05 24.41
N TYR A 146 8.69 -5.43 23.87
CA TYR A 146 7.97 -6.01 22.74
C TYR A 146 8.11 -5.17 21.48
N VAL A 147 8.36 -5.84 20.37
CA VAL A 147 8.42 -5.25 19.04
C VAL A 147 7.27 -5.77 18.19
N PHE A 148 6.57 -4.83 17.56
CA PHE A 148 5.45 -5.09 16.69
C PHE A 148 5.87 -4.81 15.25
N ARG A 149 5.61 -5.76 14.35
CA ARG A 149 5.74 -5.57 12.90
C ARG A 149 4.37 -5.76 12.25
N ILE A 150 3.91 -4.75 11.51
CA ILE A 150 2.56 -4.68 10.98
C ILE A 150 2.61 -4.58 9.46
N CYS A 151 1.98 -5.55 8.79
CA CYS A 151 1.70 -5.50 7.36
C CYS A 151 0.24 -5.12 7.16
N LEU A 152 0.00 -3.93 6.62
CA LEU A 152 -1.34 -3.37 6.49
C LEU A 152 -2.19 -4.03 5.38
N SER A 153 -1.60 -4.84 4.49
CA SER A 153 -2.34 -5.60 3.48
C SER A 153 -3.32 -4.75 2.65
N LEU A 154 -4.52 -5.20 2.25
CA LEU A 154 -5.30 -4.45 1.24
C LEU A 154 -5.91 -3.16 1.77
N GLU A 155 -6.64 -3.21 2.89
CA GLU A 155 -7.44 -2.08 3.40
C GLU A 155 -7.06 -1.69 4.85
N GLY A 156 -5.92 -2.20 5.35
CA GLY A 156 -5.38 -1.82 6.64
C GLY A 156 -4.86 -0.39 6.65
N HIS A 157 -5.15 0.32 7.73
CA HIS A 157 -4.72 1.70 7.97
C HIS A 157 -4.66 1.98 9.47
N GLY A 158 -4.20 3.17 9.85
CA GLY A 158 -4.23 3.62 11.25
C GLY A 158 -4.20 5.13 11.40
N PHE A 159 -4.67 5.62 12.54
CA PHE A 159 -4.75 7.05 12.89
C PHE A 159 -4.96 7.22 14.41
N TRP A 160 -4.68 8.43 14.91
CA TRP A 160 -5.01 8.85 16.27
C TRP A 160 -6.44 9.39 16.36
N LEU A 161 -7.12 9.05 17.45
CA LEU A 161 -8.41 9.62 17.82
C LEU A 161 -8.47 9.89 19.33
N PRO A 162 -9.34 10.80 19.83
CA PRO A 162 -9.39 11.10 21.26
C PRO A 162 -9.75 9.86 22.06
N THR A 163 -9.06 9.58 23.17
CA THR A 163 -9.26 8.35 23.93
C THR A 163 -10.71 8.19 24.39
N GLU A 164 -11.37 9.28 24.77
CA GLU A 164 -12.81 9.30 25.08
C GLU A 164 -13.68 8.78 23.92
N MET A 165 -13.43 9.25 22.70
CA MET A 165 -14.13 8.79 21.50
C MET A 165 -13.89 7.29 21.24
N TYR A 166 -12.67 6.79 21.49
CA TYR A 166 -12.38 5.35 21.38
C TYR A 166 -13.20 4.56 22.40
N GLN A 167 -13.26 5.02 23.66
CA GLN A 167 -14.08 4.37 24.68
C GLN A 167 -15.56 4.37 24.32
N ASP A 168 -16.09 5.45 23.74
CA ASP A 168 -17.47 5.50 23.25
C ASP A 168 -17.74 4.48 22.14
N ILE A 169 -16.77 4.26 21.24
CA ILE A 169 -16.85 3.23 20.19
C ILE A 169 -16.89 1.83 20.80
N LEU A 170 -16.10 1.56 21.84
CA LEU A 170 -16.13 0.28 22.54
C LEU A 170 -17.47 0.07 23.26
N LYS A 171 -17.99 1.09 23.94
CA LYS A 171 -19.29 1.06 24.64
C LYS A 171 -20.47 0.86 23.69
N ALA A 172 -20.42 1.43 22.49
CA ALA A 172 -21.44 1.21 21.46
C ALA A 172 -21.50 -0.24 20.94
N GLY A 173 -20.45 -1.01 21.25
CA GLY A 173 -20.35 -2.44 20.97
C GLY A 173 -20.13 -2.75 19.50
N THR A 174 -20.18 -4.05 19.21
CA THR A 174 -19.92 -4.57 17.87
C THR A 174 -21.20 -5.02 17.17
N VAL A 175 -21.11 -5.10 15.84
CA VAL A 175 -22.10 -5.68 14.95
C VAL A 175 -21.44 -6.71 14.06
N ARG A 176 -22.11 -7.85 13.86
CA ARG A 176 -21.74 -8.80 12.81
C ARG A 176 -22.22 -8.27 11.46
N SER A 177 -21.35 -8.31 10.47
CA SER A 177 -21.63 -7.95 9.08
C SER A 177 -20.84 -8.89 8.19
N THR A 178 -21.54 -9.64 7.32
CA THR A 178 -20.93 -10.47 6.27
C THR A 178 -19.74 -11.31 6.77
N GLY A 179 -19.91 -12.07 7.86
CA GLY A 179 -18.86 -12.95 8.41
C GLY A 179 -17.78 -12.26 9.24
N HIS A 180 -17.91 -10.96 9.50
CA HIS A 180 -16.93 -10.20 10.27
C HIS A 180 -17.57 -9.32 11.35
N THR A 181 -16.84 -9.05 12.42
CA THR A 181 -17.31 -8.22 13.52
C THR A 181 -16.68 -6.83 13.44
N MET A 182 -17.49 -5.78 13.65
CA MET A 182 -17.07 -4.39 13.55
C MET A 182 -17.69 -3.56 14.66
N TYR A 183 -16.99 -2.53 15.14
CA TYR A 183 -17.52 -1.59 16.11
C TYR A 183 -18.45 -0.57 15.46
N ARG A 184 -19.51 -0.19 16.17
CA ARG A 184 -20.36 0.94 15.78
C ARG A 184 -19.65 2.24 16.13
N ILE A 185 -19.60 3.18 15.19
CA ILE A 185 -19.15 4.56 15.49
C ILE A 185 -20.38 5.34 15.96
N PRO A 186 -20.40 5.88 17.19
CA PRO A 186 -21.50 6.69 17.68
C PRO A 186 -21.80 7.88 16.78
N GLN A 187 -23.08 8.24 16.65
CA GLN A 187 -23.54 9.27 15.70
C GLN A 187 -22.93 10.65 15.99
N GLN A 188 -22.62 10.96 17.26
CA GLN A 188 -21.95 12.21 17.63
C GLN A 188 -20.54 12.32 17.04
N HIS A 189 -19.84 11.20 16.88
CA HIS A 189 -18.48 11.11 16.34
C HIS A 189 -18.46 10.87 14.82
N TRP A 190 -19.60 10.50 14.24
CA TRP A 190 -19.71 10.22 12.81
C TRP A 190 -20.04 11.50 12.02
N ARG A 191 -19.18 11.80 11.02
CA ARG A 191 -19.34 12.91 10.07
C ARG A 191 -19.20 12.44 8.62
N GLY A 192 -19.55 11.17 8.37
CA GLY A 192 -19.55 10.58 7.04
C GLY A 192 -20.78 10.93 6.20
N PRO A 193 -20.89 10.38 4.98
CA PRO A 193 -21.99 10.65 4.06
C PRO A 193 -23.37 10.31 4.65
N PRO A 194 -24.42 11.08 4.31
CA PRO A 194 -25.78 10.81 4.75
C PRO A 194 -26.27 9.41 4.34
N GLY A 195 -27.01 8.75 5.23
CA GLY A 195 -27.59 7.42 4.98
C GLY A 195 -26.61 6.27 5.13
N VAL A 196 -25.38 6.54 5.58
CA VAL A 196 -24.37 5.52 5.81
C VAL A 196 -24.02 5.42 7.29
N LEU A 197 -24.08 4.19 7.81
CA LEU A 197 -23.77 3.90 9.21
C LEU A 197 -22.26 3.86 9.42
N GLY A 198 -21.77 4.60 10.42
CA GLY A 198 -20.36 4.56 10.81
C GLY A 198 -20.00 3.21 11.44
N ARG A 199 -19.07 2.49 10.83
CA ARG A 199 -18.57 1.20 11.31
C ARG A 199 -17.08 1.11 11.09
N ILE A 200 -16.35 0.55 12.05
CA ILE A 200 -14.90 0.37 11.97
C ILE A 200 -14.47 -0.99 12.52
N ARG A 201 -13.54 -1.65 11.85
CA ARG A 201 -12.92 -2.87 12.37
C ARG A 201 -11.57 -2.53 12.99
N ILE A 202 -11.56 -2.28 14.29
CA ILE A 202 -10.34 -2.06 15.06
C ILE A 202 -9.72 -3.42 15.37
N ILE A 203 -8.44 -3.60 15.05
CA ILE A 203 -7.69 -4.85 15.30
C ILE A 203 -6.69 -4.66 16.44
N PHE A 204 -6.00 -3.52 16.45
CA PHE A 204 -4.99 -3.18 17.44
C PHE A 204 -5.19 -1.73 17.87
N SER A 205 -4.96 -1.44 19.15
CA SER A 205 -4.90 -0.10 19.68
C SER A 205 -3.69 0.09 20.60
N PHE A 206 -3.20 1.32 20.63
CA PHE A 206 -2.25 1.80 21.63
C PHE A 206 -2.92 2.97 22.37
N GLU A 207 -3.38 2.67 23.58
CA GLU A 207 -4.24 3.51 24.40
C GLU A 207 -3.38 4.42 25.28
N CYS A 208 -3.28 5.70 24.93
CA CYS A 208 -2.70 6.71 25.81
C CYS A 208 -3.82 7.50 26.53
N GLU A 209 -3.43 8.34 27.48
CA GLU A 209 -4.37 9.16 28.26
C GLU A 209 -5.31 10.00 27.39
N LYS A 210 -4.77 10.77 26.43
CA LYS A 210 -5.55 11.75 25.64
C LYS A 210 -5.95 11.27 24.26
N TYR A 211 -5.07 10.53 23.61
CA TYR A 211 -5.29 10.03 22.25
C TYR A 211 -4.95 8.54 22.20
N THR A 212 -5.78 7.78 21.50
CA THR A 212 -5.55 6.37 21.22
C THR A 212 -5.20 6.21 19.75
N TRP A 213 -4.10 5.51 19.47
CA TRP A 213 -3.80 5.09 18.11
C TRP A 213 -4.53 3.80 17.83
N ILE A 214 -5.18 3.69 16.67
CA ILE A 214 -5.82 2.45 16.24
C ILE A 214 -5.27 2.00 14.89
N PHE A 215 -5.11 0.69 14.73
CA PHE A 215 -5.05 0.04 13.42
C PHE A 215 -6.40 -0.60 13.11
N ALA A 216 -6.93 -0.25 11.95
CA ALA A 216 -8.19 -0.76 11.45
C ALA A 216 -8.02 -1.41 10.07
N ASP A 217 -8.75 -2.49 9.83
CA ASP A 217 -8.74 -3.19 8.55
C ASP A 217 -10.08 -3.85 8.27
N HIS A 218 -10.76 -3.39 7.24
CA HIS A 218 -12.11 -3.85 6.88
C HIS A 218 -12.10 -5.17 6.10
N THR A 219 -10.92 -5.62 5.64
CA THR A 219 -10.73 -6.92 4.99
C THR A 219 -10.22 -8.00 5.94
N ALA A 220 -9.78 -7.64 7.15
CA ALA A 220 -8.99 -8.50 8.05
C ALA A 220 -7.86 -9.29 7.35
N ALA A 221 -7.21 -8.65 6.39
CA ALA A 221 -6.02 -9.15 5.71
C ALA A 221 -4.72 -8.63 6.34
N MET A 222 -4.80 -7.65 7.26
CA MET A 222 -3.70 -7.11 8.04
C MET A 222 -3.10 -8.19 8.93
N THR A 223 -1.79 -8.20 9.05
CA THR A 223 -1.07 -9.10 9.94
C THR A 223 -0.16 -8.35 10.87
N ILE A 224 -0.16 -8.73 12.14
CA ILE A 224 0.69 -8.21 13.20
C ILE A 224 1.55 -9.37 13.68
N HIS A 225 2.86 -9.17 13.63
CA HIS A 225 3.84 -10.10 14.14
C HIS A 225 4.50 -9.50 15.37
N VAL A 226 4.42 -10.20 16.50
CA VAL A 226 4.94 -9.74 17.79
C VAL A 226 6.18 -10.52 18.17
N LYS A 227 7.23 -9.81 18.60
CA LYS A 227 8.50 -10.34 19.08
C LYS A 227 8.74 -9.83 20.50
N ALA A 228 9.19 -10.70 21.39
CA ALA A 228 9.70 -10.30 22.69
C ALA A 228 11.23 -10.20 22.59
N CYS A 229 11.79 -9.03 22.90
CA CYS A 229 13.21 -8.79 23.03
C CYS A 229 13.71 -9.23 24.41
N ARG A 230 14.96 -9.67 24.49
CA ARG A 230 15.61 -10.00 25.78
C ARG A 230 15.90 -8.76 26.64
N ALA A 231 16.04 -7.61 26.00
CA ALA A 231 16.20 -6.30 26.61
C ALA A 231 15.24 -5.31 25.95
N ALA A 232 14.89 -4.24 26.65
CA ALA A 232 14.02 -3.20 26.08
C ALA A 232 14.75 -2.52 24.92
N ALA A 233 14.05 -2.36 23.79
CA ALA A 233 14.64 -1.70 22.63
C ALA A 233 14.80 -0.20 22.89
N SER A 234 15.98 0.33 22.60
CA SER A 234 16.27 1.76 22.57
C SER A 234 15.84 2.38 21.23
N VAL A 235 15.93 3.71 21.13
CA VAL A 235 15.69 4.43 19.87
C VAL A 235 16.76 4.04 18.85
N GLU A 236 17.99 3.92 19.32
CA GLU A 236 19.18 3.58 18.54
C GLU A 236 19.06 2.16 17.97
N ASP A 237 18.49 1.21 18.74
CA ASP A 237 18.27 -0.15 18.27
C ASP A 237 17.32 -0.22 17.06
N MET A 238 16.42 0.76 16.91
CA MET A 238 15.47 0.82 15.79
C MET A 238 16.07 1.47 14.54
N ALA A 239 17.30 1.99 14.59
CA ALA A 239 17.96 2.63 13.46
C ALA A 239 18.40 1.62 12.39
N VAL A 240 18.52 2.10 11.14
CA VAL A 240 19.01 1.30 10.02
C VAL A 240 20.43 0.81 10.28
N GLY A 241 20.70 -0.44 9.94
CA GLY A 241 22.03 -1.06 10.07
C GLY A 241 22.29 -1.73 11.44
N THR A 242 21.40 -1.58 12.42
CA THR A 242 21.57 -2.27 13.71
C THR A 242 21.25 -3.77 13.61
N LYS A 243 21.73 -4.53 14.61
CA LYS A 243 21.40 -5.94 14.77
C LYS A 243 19.89 -6.15 14.85
N LEU A 244 19.19 -5.34 15.66
CA LEU A 244 17.74 -5.43 15.78
C LEU A 244 17.06 -5.17 14.44
N TRP A 245 17.41 -4.07 13.74
CA TRP A 245 16.85 -3.71 12.43
C TRP A 245 16.88 -4.87 11.44
N SER A 246 18.05 -5.51 11.26
CA SER A 246 18.20 -6.64 10.33
C SER A 246 17.28 -7.82 10.66
N ARG A 247 16.91 -7.97 11.94
CA ARG A 247 16.06 -9.05 12.44
C ARG A 247 14.61 -8.65 12.65
N LEU A 248 14.25 -7.37 12.52
CA LEU A 248 12.86 -6.89 12.57
C LEU A 248 12.05 -7.45 11.40
N TRP A 249 12.64 -7.40 10.22
CA TRP A 249 12.00 -7.74 8.95
C TRP A 249 12.09 -9.24 8.66
N SER A 250 11.19 -9.77 7.82
CA SER A 250 11.36 -11.14 7.33
C SER A 250 12.31 -11.17 6.13
N LYS A 251 12.92 -12.32 5.84
CA LYS A 251 13.80 -12.48 4.67
C LYS A 251 13.07 -12.23 3.34
N SER A 252 11.74 -12.35 3.31
CA SER A 252 10.90 -11.99 2.17
C SER A 252 10.77 -10.48 1.93
N HIS A 253 11.34 -9.64 2.81
CA HIS A 253 11.38 -8.19 2.65
C HIS A 253 12.81 -7.72 2.36
N GLY A 254 12.99 -7.23 1.14
CA GLY A 254 14.24 -6.65 0.67
C GLY A 254 14.60 -5.37 1.41
N PRO A 255 15.83 -4.88 1.26
CA PRO A 255 16.27 -3.58 1.79
C PRO A 255 15.33 -2.44 1.36
N SER A 256 15.26 -1.39 2.18
CA SER A 256 14.63 -0.12 1.79
C SER A 256 15.38 0.46 0.59
N LEU A 257 14.67 0.82 -0.47
CA LEU A 257 15.30 1.45 -1.65
C LEU A 257 15.74 2.89 -1.37
N VAL A 258 15.29 3.47 -0.27
CA VAL A 258 15.64 4.84 0.15
C VAL A 258 16.68 4.79 1.26
N ASP A 259 16.41 4.05 2.34
CA ASP A 259 17.24 4.08 3.55
C ASP A 259 18.42 3.10 3.52
N GLU A 260 18.34 2.04 2.70
CA GLU A 260 19.34 0.97 2.59
C GLU A 260 19.85 0.85 1.14
N ARG A 261 20.09 1.99 0.48
CA ARG A 261 20.35 2.08 -0.97
C ARG A 261 21.45 1.14 -1.47
N GLU A 262 22.59 1.08 -0.80
CA GLU A 262 23.70 0.22 -1.24
C GLU A 262 23.34 -1.27 -1.22
N GLU A 263 22.66 -1.72 -0.17
CA GLU A 263 22.21 -3.11 -0.05
C GLU A 263 21.11 -3.40 -1.09
N ALA A 264 20.21 -2.44 -1.31
CA ALA A 264 19.21 -2.53 -2.36
C ALA A 264 19.82 -2.65 -3.77
N GLU A 265 20.87 -1.89 -4.08
CA GLU A 265 21.57 -1.99 -5.35
C GLU A 265 22.24 -3.35 -5.52
N LYS A 266 22.86 -3.90 -4.47
CA LYS A 266 23.47 -5.25 -4.49
C LYS A 266 22.41 -6.34 -4.74
N VAL A 267 21.31 -6.30 -3.99
CA VAL A 267 20.21 -7.28 -4.14
C VAL A 267 19.57 -7.18 -5.52
N LEU A 268 19.38 -5.97 -6.04
CA LEU A 268 18.84 -5.74 -7.37
C LEU A 268 19.75 -6.27 -8.48
N GLU A 269 21.07 -6.08 -8.36
CA GLU A 269 22.04 -6.58 -9.32
C GLU A 269 22.12 -8.11 -9.30
N ASN A 270 22.12 -8.72 -8.12
CA ASN A 270 22.06 -10.18 -7.98
C ASN A 270 20.78 -10.76 -8.62
N TRP A 271 19.64 -10.10 -8.40
CA TRP A 271 18.37 -10.47 -9.03
C TRP A 271 18.42 -10.31 -10.56
N ARG A 272 19.07 -9.27 -11.09
CA ARG A 272 19.29 -9.08 -12.53
C ARG A 272 20.08 -10.24 -13.12
N LEU A 273 21.23 -10.57 -12.54
CA LEU A 273 22.10 -11.66 -12.99
C LEU A 273 21.34 -12.99 -12.99
N ALA A 274 20.59 -13.28 -11.92
CA ALA A 274 19.76 -14.48 -11.83
C ALA A 274 18.65 -14.52 -12.89
N SER A 275 18.01 -13.37 -13.17
CA SER A 275 16.93 -13.27 -14.16
C SER A 275 17.44 -13.47 -15.59
N VAL A 276 18.65 -12.98 -15.91
CA VAL A 276 19.30 -13.23 -17.19
C VAL A 276 19.71 -14.69 -17.32
N LYS A 277 20.35 -15.25 -16.28
CA LYS A 277 20.80 -16.66 -16.27
C LYS A 277 19.65 -17.65 -16.45
N THR A 278 18.52 -17.39 -15.82
CA THR A 278 17.34 -18.28 -15.89
C THR A 278 16.40 -17.96 -17.04
N LEU A 279 16.71 -16.94 -17.86
CA LEU A 279 15.82 -16.42 -18.91
C LEU A 279 14.40 -16.16 -18.38
N LEU A 280 14.29 -15.55 -17.20
CA LEU A 280 13.01 -15.33 -16.52
C LEU A 280 12.02 -14.60 -17.43
N ASP A 281 11.06 -15.36 -17.93
CA ASP A 281 10.12 -14.97 -18.99
C ASP A 281 8.87 -14.25 -18.45
N LYS A 282 8.68 -14.28 -17.14
CA LYS A 282 7.66 -13.53 -16.41
C LYS A 282 7.71 -12.05 -16.80
N SER A 283 6.55 -11.43 -16.98
CA SER A 283 6.46 -9.99 -17.23
C SER A 283 7.15 -9.18 -16.12
N ILE A 284 7.88 -8.12 -16.48
CA ILE A 284 8.58 -7.24 -15.54
C ILE A 284 7.62 -6.65 -14.50
N PHE A 285 6.38 -6.35 -14.87
CA PHE A 285 5.36 -5.87 -13.93
C PHE A 285 5.11 -6.85 -12.78
N LEU A 286 4.93 -8.14 -13.08
CA LEU A 286 4.69 -9.14 -12.05
C LEU A 286 5.96 -9.56 -11.31
N ALA A 287 7.14 -9.41 -11.93
CA ALA A 287 8.40 -9.65 -11.26
C ALA A 287 8.65 -8.59 -10.18
N VAL A 288 8.50 -7.30 -10.53
CA VAL A 288 8.64 -6.20 -9.56
C VAL A 288 7.61 -6.29 -8.45
N LYS A 289 6.32 -6.42 -8.82
CA LYS A 289 5.22 -6.43 -7.84
C LYS A 289 5.31 -7.59 -6.83
N ASN A 290 5.75 -8.78 -7.27
CA ASN A 290 5.68 -9.97 -6.42
C ASN A 290 6.99 -10.29 -5.68
N THR A 291 8.13 -9.74 -6.13
CA THR A 291 9.44 -10.02 -5.52
C THR A 291 9.80 -8.95 -4.49
N GLN A 292 9.09 -8.95 -3.36
CA GLN A 292 9.31 -7.97 -2.28
C GLN A 292 10.69 -8.09 -1.62
N SER A 293 11.37 -9.23 -1.79
CA SER A 293 12.77 -9.42 -1.38
C SER A 293 13.76 -8.55 -2.16
N VAL A 294 13.35 -8.01 -3.31
CA VAL A 294 14.16 -7.12 -4.17
C VAL A 294 13.52 -5.75 -4.27
N PHE A 295 12.21 -5.70 -4.54
CA PHE A 295 11.46 -4.47 -4.80
C PHE A 295 10.54 -4.13 -3.64
N ASN A 296 11.10 -4.09 -2.43
CA ASN A 296 10.31 -3.81 -1.25
C ASN A 296 9.62 -2.44 -1.37
N GLY A 297 8.32 -2.37 -1.09
CA GLY A 297 7.54 -1.15 -1.29
C GLY A 297 6.82 -1.04 -2.63
N TYR A 298 7.14 -1.89 -3.62
CA TYR A 298 6.46 -1.86 -4.92
C TYR A 298 5.19 -2.72 -4.95
N GLY A 299 4.03 -2.07 -5.08
CA GLY A 299 2.77 -2.71 -5.41
C GLY A 299 2.36 -2.48 -6.87
N ALA A 300 1.12 -2.83 -7.20
CA ALA A 300 0.62 -2.70 -8.57
C ALA A 300 0.66 -1.25 -9.08
N GLN A 301 0.34 -0.27 -8.23
CA GLN A 301 0.40 1.14 -8.58
C GLN A 301 1.84 1.60 -8.81
N GLU A 302 2.71 1.38 -7.82
CA GLU A 302 4.08 1.87 -7.87
C GLU A 302 4.83 1.25 -9.05
N THR A 303 4.62 -0.05 -9.32
CA THR A 303 5.24 -0.70 -10.47
C THR A 303 4.75 -0.11 -11.79
N THR A 304 3.44 0.13 -11.93
CA THR A 304 2.89 0.75 -13.16
C THR A 304 3.48 2.14 -13.41
N ASP A 305 3.52 2.98 -12.38
CA ASP A 305 3.99 4.36 -12.52
C ASP A 305 5.52 4.42 -12.73
N MET A 306 6.28 3.57 -12.03
CA MET A 306 7.74 3.46 -12.21
C MET A 306 8.11 2.93 -13.61
N LEU A 307 7.42 1.91 -14.12
CA LEU A 307 7.70 1.40 -15.47
C LEU A 307 7.38 2.42 -16.56
N PHE A 308 6.36 3.26 -16.34
CA PHE A 308 6.10 4.41 -17.20
C PHE A 308 7.25 5.43 -17.16
N GLN A 309 7.78 5.77 -15.98
CA GLN A 309 8.96 6.63 -15.84
C GLN A 309 10.19 6.02 -16.54
N ALA A 310 10.37 4.69 -16.47
CA ALA A 310 11.46 3.97 -17.12
C ALA A 310 11.31 3.83 -18.66
N LEU A 311 10.15 4.22 -19.22
CA LEU A 311 9.79 3.97 -20.61
C LEU A 311 9.83 2.46 -20.96
N ILE A 312 9.29 1.63 -20.07
CA ILE A 312 9.27 0.17 -20.21
C ILE A 312 7.83 -0.33 -20.26
N MET A 313 7.56 -1.21 -21.22
CA MET A 313 6.25 -1.85 -21.36
C MET A 313 6.03 -2.86 -20.21
N PRO A 314 4.92 -2.79 -19.46
CA PRO A 314 4.67 -3.69 -18.32
C PRO A 314 4.71 -5.19 -18.64
N VAL A 315 4.44 -5.56 -19.89
CA VAL A 315 4.39 -6.93 -20.40
C VAL A 315 5.75 -7.47 -20.85
N MET A 316 6.79 -6.64 -20.92
CA MET A 316 8.15 -7.08 -21.31
C MET A 316 8.63 -8.22 -20.41
N PRO A 317 9.21 -9.29 -20.96
CA PRO A 317 9.84 -10.33 -20.16
C PRO A 317 10.95 -9.75 -19.29
N THR A 318 11.08 -10.29 -18.08
CA THR A 318 12.07 -9.80 -17.11
C THR A 318 13.49 -9.95 -17.63
N TYR A 319 13.83 -11.09 -18.24
CA TYR A 319 15.16 -11.30 -18.82
C TYR A 319 15.51 -10.25 -19.90
N ALA A 320 14.52 -9.77 -20.67
CA ALA A 320 14.74 -8.80 -21.73
C ALA A 320 15.09 -7.42 -21.17
N VAL A 321 14.40 -7.02 -20.08
CA VAL A 321 14.73 -5.79 -19.34
C VAL A 321 16.14 -5.88 -18.72
N CYS A 322 16.50 -7.05 -18.17
CA CYS A 322 17.75 -7.26 -17.45
C CYS A 322 18.98 -7.49 -18.34
N SER A 323 18.81 -7.96 -19.58
CA SER A 323 19.91 -8.34 -20.48
C SER A 323 20.44 -7.18 -21.31
N TYR A 324 19.58 -6.25 -21.73
CA TYR A 324 19.99 -5.12 -22.57
C TYR A 324 20.37 -3.90 -21.74
N ARG A 325 21.67 -3.59 -21.69
CA ARG A 325 22.25 -2.56 -20.78
C ARG A 325 21.51 -1.22 -20.79
N PRO A 326 21.21 -0.56 -21.93
CA PRO A 326 20.49 0.72 -21.89
C PRO A 326 19.09 0.64 -21.26
N THR A 327 18.38 -0.47 -21.44
CA THR A 327 17.05 -0.67 -20.85
C THR A 327 17.16 -1.03 -19.37
N TRP A 328 18.16 -1.81 -19.00
CA TRP A 328 18.48 -2.08 -17.59
C TRP A 328 18.82 -0.79 -16.83
N GLU A 329 19.68 0.08 -17.36
CA GLU A 329 20.07 1.32 -16.67
C GLU A 329 18.87 2.25 -16.44
N ARG A 330 17.98 2.38 -17.44
CA ARG A 330 16.71 3.13 -17.26
C ARG A 330 15.82 2.50 -16.19
N PHE A 331 15.71 1.17 -16.19
CA PHE A 331 14.96 0.43 -15.17
C PHE A 331 15.53 0.62 -13.77
N LYS A 332 16.83 0.35 -13.57
CA LYS A 332 17.53 0.52 -12.29
C LYS A 332 17.35 1.94 -11.78
N LYS A 333 17.61 2.95 -12.61
CA LYS A 333 17.43 4.36 -12.26
C LYS A 333 16.00 4.66 -11.78
N ALA A 334 15.00 4.25 -12.56
CA ALA A 334 13.60 4.49 -12.21
C ALA A 334 13.16 3.78 -10.92
N VAL A 335 13.69 2.59 -10.63
CA VAL A 335 13.39 1.84 -9.39
C VAL A 335 13.73 2.65 -8.13
N PHE A 336 14.87 3.33 -8.12
CA PHE A 336 15.29 4.17 -7.00
C PHE A 336 14.60 5.53 -7.02
N GLU A 337 14.72 6.26 -8.14
CA GLU A 337 14.20 7.63 -8.24
C GLU A 337 12.70 7.72 -7.96
N TYR A 338 11.93 6.71 -8.36
CA TYR A 338 10.49 6.71 -8.11
C TYR A 338 10.15 6.68 -6.62
N GLN A 339 10.80 5.82 -5.82
CA GLN A 339 10.54 5.77 -4.37
C GLN A 339 11.07 7.00 -3.65
N GLU A 340 12.27 7.47 -3.99
CA GLU A 340 12.84 8.71 -3.45
C GLU A 340 11.93 9.90 -3.71
N GLU A 341 11.40 10.02 -4.93
CA GLU A 341 10.44 11.07 -5.27
C GLU A 341 9.15 10.95 -4.46
N ARG A 342 8.65 9.73 -4.19
CA ARG A 342 7.48 9.55 -3.34
C ARG A 342 7.75 10.03 -1.90
N VAL A 343 8.91 9.71 -1.33
CA VAL A 343 9.31 10.21 0.00
C VAL A 343 9.39 11.74 -0.02
N ARG A 344 10.10 12.32 -0.98
CA ARG A 344 10.26 13.77 -1.12
C ARG A 344 8.92 14.50 -1.21
N ILE A 345 7.99 13.99 -2.01
CA ILE A 345 6.65 14.55 -2.14
C ILE A 345 5.88 14.47 -0.81
N MET A 346 6.01 13.36 -0.09
CA MET A 346 5.34 13.14 1.19
C MET A 346 5.84 14.05 2.32
N GLU A 347 7.12 14.37 2.28
CA GLU A 347 7.80 15.25 3.24
C GLU A 347 7.68 16.74 2.88
N ALA A 348 7.28 17.05 1.64
CA ALA A 348 7.11 18.42 1.19
C ALA A 348 6.17 19.22 2.10
N LYS A 349 6.58 20.45 2.42
CA LYS A 349 5.82 21.37 3.29
C LYS A 349 4.57 21.96 2.60
N THR A 350 4.44 21.81 1.29
CA THR A 350 3.37 22.45 0.51
C THR A 350 2.05 21.68 0.64
N VAL A 351 0.95 22.42 0.81
CA VAL A 351 -0.41 21.87 1.03
C VAL A 351 -0.90 21.05 -0.18
N GLN A 352 -0.36 21.33 -1.38
CA GLN A 352 -0.82 20.76 -2.65
C GLN A 352 -0.34 19.33 -2.90
N THR A 353 0.74 18.89 -2.23
CA THR A 353 1.37 17.58 -2.45
C THR A 353 1.41 16.72 -1.19
N LYS A 354 0.97 17.24 -0.04
CA LYS A 354 0.97 16.49 1.20
C LYS A 354 -0.33 15.69 1.33
N LEU A 355 -0.23 14.37 1.52
CA LEU A 355 -1.39 13.57 1.95
C LEU A 355 -1.99 14.19 3.22
N THR A 356 -3.32 14.17 3.32
CA THR A 356 -4.03 14.85 4.41
C THR A 356 -3.72 14.20 5.76
N TYR A 357 -3.62 15.00 6.83
CA TYR A 357 -3.48 14.48 8.19
C TYR A 357 -4.86 14.01 8.68
N ILE A 358 -5.03 12.71 8.93
CA ILE A 358 -6.33 12.14 9.33
C ILE A 358 -6.51 12.25 10.84
N SER A 359 -5.44 11.98 11.58
CA SER A 359 -5.41 12.00 13.03
C SER A 359 -5.93 13.32 13.60
N GLY A 360 -6.63 13.29 14.74
CA GLY A 360 -7.14 14.50 15.38
C GLY A 360 -8.44 14.29 16.14
N ASP A 361 -9.19 15.38 16.36
CA ASP A 361 -10.40 15.37 17.18
C ASP A 361 -11.65 14.94 16.41
N ASP A 362 -11.57 14.90 15.08
CA ASP A 362 -12.66 14.50 14.18
C ASP A 362 -12.13 13.62 13.04
N PRO A 363 -11.63 12.40 13.35
CA PRO A 363 -10.99 11.54 12.37
C PRO A 363 -11.98 10.85 11.42
N PHE A 364 -13.28 10.82 11.76
CA PHE A 364 -14.34 10.19 10.96
C PHE A 364 -15.08 11.16 10.03
N ARG A 365 -14.50 12.35 9.79
CA ARG A 365 -15.04 13.35 8.85
C ARG A 365 -14.70 13.06 7.40
N PHE A 366 -15.65 13.37 6.51
CA PHE A 366 -15.46 13.25 5.08
C PHE A 366 -14.37 14.20 4.55
N LEU A 367 -13.21 13.64 4.14
CA LEU A 367 -12.06 14.39 3.63
C LEU A 367 -11.97 14.30 2.09
N THR A 368 -12.74 15.13 1.39
CA THR A 368 -12.76 15.18 -0.10
C THR A 368 -11.38 15.44 -0.71
N GLY A 369 -10.59 16.32 -0.09
CA GLY A 369 -9.26 16.70 -0.58
C GLY A 369 -8.25 15.56 -0.54
N ALA A 370 -8.41 14.59 0.38
CA ALA A 370 -7.42 13.54 0.57
C ALA A 370 -7.29 12.61 -0.65
N HIS A 371 -8.42 12.23 -1.27
CA HIS A 371 -8.41 11.46 -2.52
C HIS A 371 -7.75 12.23 -3.66
N GLN A 372 -7.99 13.54 -3.75
CA GLN A 372 -7.40 14.37 -4.79
C GLN A 372 -5.88 14.50 -4.63
N HIS A 373 -5.41 14.69 -3.39
CA HIS A 373 -3.98 14.74 -3.09
C HIS A 373 -3.33 13.39 -3.39
N PHE A 374 -3.92 12.28 -2.91
CA PHE A 374 -3.45 10.94 -3.21
C PHE A 374 -3.39 10.67 -4.71
N ALA A 375 -4.48 10.93 -5.42
CA ALA A 375 -4.52 10.76 -6.86
C ALA A 375 -3.45 11.62 -7.53
N GLY A 376 -3.19 12.83 -7.05
CA GLY A 376 -2.08 13.68 -7.52
C GLY A 376 -0.72 12.99 -7.53
N HIS A 377 -0.52 11.94 -6.73
CA HIS A 377 0.69 11.10 -6.71
C HIS A 377 0.68 9.93 -7.69
N VAL A 378 -0.45 9.66 -8.34
CA VAL A 378 -0.64 8.55 -9.28
C VAL A 378 -0.58 9.07 -10.71
N THR A 379 0.45 8.65 -11.43
CA THR A 379 0.75 9.15 -12.79
C THR A 379 -0.02 8.37 -13.85
N VAL A 380 -0.03 7.03 -13.77
CA VAL A 380 -0.57 6.15 -14.82
C VAL A 380 -1.61 5.20 -14.28
N PHE A 381 -1.40 4.60 -13.11
CA PHE A 381 -2.27 3.55 -12.60
C PHE A 381 -3.75 3.97 -12.58
N ARG A 382 -4.59 3.26 -13.35
CA ARG A 382 -6.05 3.52 -13.50
C ARG A 382 -6.42 4.95 -13.94
N ARG A 383 -5.49 5.73 -14.47
CA ARG A 383 -5.80 7.01 -15.12
C ARG A 383 -6.44 6.76 -16.48
N ALA A 384 -7.44 7.54 -16.88
CA ALA A 384 -7.92 7.53 -18.25
C ALA A 384 -7.00 8.35 -19.17
N TRP A 385 -6.40 9.41 -18.61
CA TRP A 385 -5.48 10.32 -19.29
C TRP A 385 -4.21 10.51 -18.45
N VAL A 386 -3.07 10.33 -19.09
CA VAL A 386 -1.74 10.47 -18.50
C VAL A 386 -1.11 11.77 -18.97
N LYS A 387 -0.52 12.53 -18.04
CA LYS A 387 0.33 13.68 -18.39
C LYS A 387 1.71 13.17 -18.76
N VAL A 388 2.15 13.44 -19.98
CA VAL A 388 3.48 13.06 -20.49
C VAL A 388 4.24 14.34 -20.80
N SER A 389 5.42 14.54 -20.21
CA SER A 389 6.23 15.73 -20.52
C SER A 389 6.67 15.70 -21.98
N LYS A 390 6.92 16.88 -22.58
CA LYS A 390 7.40 16.95 -23.97
C LYS A 390 8.70 16.14 -24.16
N HIS A 391 9.62 16.21 -23.21
CA HIS A 391 10.86 15.42 -23.20
C HIS A 391 10.58 13.91 -23.20
N GLN A 392 9.81 13.42 -22.23
CA GLN A 392 9.48 12.00 -22.11
C GLN A 392 8.71 11.48 -23.33
N LEU A 393 7.90 12.34 -23.96
CA LEU A 393 7.19 12.02 -25.19
C LEU A 393 8.18 11.79 -26.35
N GLU A 394 9.16 12.66 -26.53
CA GLU A 394 10.15 12.51 -27.60
C GLU A 394 11.03 11.28 -27.39
N GLU A 395 11.48 11.01 -26.17
CA GLU A 395 12.21 9.77 -25.86
C GLU A 395 11.35 8.53 -26.16
N ALA A 396 10.09 8.53 -25.74
CA ALA A 396 9.18 7.42 -26.02
C ALA A 396 8.91 7.23 -27.52
N LYS A 397 8.89 8.32 -28.32
CA LYS A 397 8.81 8.24 -29.78
C LYS A 397 10.07 7.65 -30.40
N GLN A 398 11.26 8.05 -29.94
CA GLN A 398 12.54 7.48 -30.41
C GLN A 398 12.66 5.98 -30.11
N LEU A 399 12.06 5.54 -29.01
CA LEU A 399 11.92 4.12 -28.66
C LEU A 399 10.78 3.42 -29.40
N GLY A 400 9.96 4.14 -30.18
CA GLY A 400 8.83 3.60 -30.93
C GLY A 400 7.62 3.21 -30.07
N LEU A 401 7.57 3.60 -28.79
CA LEU A 401 6.57 3.12 -27.82
C LEU A 401 5.14 3.60 -28.11
N PHE A 402 4.97 4.65 -28.92
CA PHE A 402 3.67 5.13 -29.39
C PHE A 402 3.33 4.62 -30.80
N ASN A 403 4.02 3.60 -31.31
CA ASN A 403 3.74 3.07 -32.64
C ASN A 403 3.00 1.73 -32.60
N TRP A 404 1.69 1.72 -32.89
CA TRP A 404 0.89 0.50 -32.94
C TRP A 404 1.27 -0.50 -34.05
N HIS A 405 2.03 -0.09 -35.05
CA HIS A 405 2.58 -1.00 -36.04
C HIS A 405 3.99 -1.49 -35.68
N GLY A 406 4.62 -0.89 -34.66
CA GLY A 406 5.92 -1.32 -34.17
C GLY A 406 5.81 -2.58 -33.34
N SER A 407 6.60 -3.60 -33.68
CA SER A 407 6.81 -4.79 -32.85
C SER A 407 7.89 -4.50 -31.81
N MET A 408 7.56 -4.67 -30.54
CA MET A 408 8.53 -4.53 -29.45
C MET A 408 9.64 -5.58 -29.57
N LEU A 409 10.89 -5.16 -29.45
CA LEU A 409 12.06 -6.02 -29.36
C LEU A 409 12.44 -6.26 -27.89
N ASN A 410 13.29 -7.28 -27.66
CA ASN A 410 13.87 -7.53 -26.34
C ASN A 410 14.77 -6.38 -25.84
N THR A 411 15.18 -5.46 -26.72
CA THR A 411 15.91 -4.24 -26.36
C THR A 411 15.01 -3.17 -25.71
N GLY A 412 13.69 -3.34 -25.71
CA GLY A 412 12.73 -2.33 -25.26
C GLY A 412 12.42 -1.24 -26.28
N ARG A 413 12.89 -1.39 -27.54
CA ARG A 413 12.51 -0.55 -28.67
C ARG A 413 11.44 -1.24 -29.51
N ALA A 414 10.51 -0.48 -30.07
CA ALA A 414 9.57 -0.96 -31.08
C ALA A 414 10.06 -0.56 -32.47
N VAL A 415 10.02 -1.52 -33.40
CA VAL A 415 10.40 -1.30 -34.80
C VAL A 415 9.28 -1.75 -35.73
N VAL A 416 9.06 -1.00 -36.81
CA VAL A 416 8.14 -1.41 -37.88
C VAL A 416 8.92 -2.29 -38.84
N GLU A 417 8.40 -3.48 -39.15
CA GLU A 417 8.99 -4.35 -40.15
C GLU A 417 9.02 -3.64 -41.52
N LYS A 418 10.06 -3.88 -42.33
CA LYS A 418 10.25 -3.16 -43.61
C LYS A 418 9.03 -3.28 -44.54
N ASN A 419 8.43 -4.46 -44.60
CA ASN A 419 7.21 -4.76 -45.37
C ASN A 419 5.93 -4.05 -44.85
N GLN A 420 5.94 -3.56 -43.61
CA GLN A 420 4.81 -2.80 -43.03
C GLN A 420 5.05 -1.29 -43.05
N MET A 421 6.22 -0.83 -43.52
CA MET A 421 6.61 0.58 -43.50
C MET A 421 5.73 1.44 -44.41
N GLU A 422 5.35 0.94 -45.59
CA GLU A 422 4.47 1.67 -46.52
C GLU A 422 3.06 1.85 -45.94
N ALA A 423 2.46 0.77 -45.41
CA ALA A 423 1.16 0.83 -44.74
C ALA A 423 1.19 1.75 -43.51
N TYR A 424 2.30 1.72 -42.76
CA TYR A 424 2.54 2.63 -41.65
C TYR A 424 2.62 4.09 -42.09
N ASN A 425 3.44 4.40 -43.11
CA ASN A 425 3.59 5.75 -43.64
C ASN A 425 2.27 6.28 -44.20
N ALA A 426 1.50 5.44 -44.90
CA ALA A 426 0.17 5.77 -45.39
C ALA A 426 -0.82 6.04 -44.24
N PHE A 427 -0.78 5.25 -43.17
CA PHE A 427 -1.61 5.48 -41.98
C PHE A 427 -1.26 6.80 -41.27
N GLN A 428 0.04 7.09 -41.14
CA GLN A 428 0.54 8.34 -40.56
C GLN A 428 0.10 9.56 -41.37
N ALA A 429 0.31 9.51 -42.69
CA ALA A 429 -0.05 10.59 -43.60
C ALA A 429 -1.57 10.87 -43.62
N ARG A 430 -2.41 9.82 -43.61
CA ARG A 430 -3.88 9.96 -43.71
C ARG A 430 -4.52 10.60 -42.49
N ARG A 431 -3.97 10.38 -41.30
CA ARG A 431 -4.64 10.76 -40.06
C ARG A 431 -4.16 12.09 -39.51
N GLY A 432 -2.90 12.49 -39.78
CA GLY A 432 -2.30 13.65 -39.09
C GLY A 432 -2.43 13.56 -37.56
N LEU A 433 -2.78 12.37 -37.05
CA LEU A 433 -3.13 12.15 -35.66
C LEU A 433 -1.81 11.91 -34.95
N PRO A 434 -1.63 12.48 -33.75
CA PRO A 434 -0.51 12.07 -32.92
C PRO A 434 -0.55 10.55 -32.78
N HIS A 435 0.64 9.94 -32.66
CA HIS A 435 0.87 8.51 -32.37
C HIS A 435 0.05 7.96 -31.17
N TYR A 436 -0.66 8.84 -30.48
CA TYR A 436 -1.52 8.63 -29.34
C TYR A 436 -2.74 9.55 -29.45
N GLN A 437 -3.88 9.17 -28.83
CA GLN A 437 -5.01 10.09 -28.73
C GLN A 437 -4.65 11.24 -27.77
N ARG A 438 -4.54 12.46 -28.32
CA ARG A 438 -4.41 13.72 -27.58
C ARG A 438 -5.80 14.28 -27.29
N LYS A 439 -6.08 14.64 -26.04
CA LYS A 439 -7.25 15.49 -25.74
C LYS A 439 -6.92 16.89 -26.25
N ALA A 440 -7.81 17.52 -27.02
CA ALA A 440 -7.60 18.89 -27.50
C ALA A 440 -7.15 19.77 -26.33
N GLY A 441 -5.92 20.26 -26.41
CA GLY A 441 -5.30 20.96 -25.30
C GLY A 441 -5.87 22.35 -25.18
N THR A 442 -6.14 22.79 -23.94
CA THR A 442 -6.29 24.23 -23.68
C THR A 442 -4.93 24.91 -23.90
N ALA A 443 -4.90 26.21 -24.25
CA ALA A 443 -3.65 26.99 -24.37
C ALA A 443 -2.74 26.89 -23.12
N GLN A 444 -3.33 26.52 -21.98
CA GLN A 444 -2.66 26.27 -20.71
C GLN A 444 -1.78 25.00 -20.71
N GLU A 445 -2.09 23.97 -21.50
CA GLU A 445 -1.29 22.74 -21.57
C GLU A 445 0.06 22.98 -22.25
N ASP A 446 0.08 23.75 -23.34
CA ASP A 446 1.31 24.07 -24.05
C ASP A 446 2.25 24.97 -23.23
N ARG A 447 1.68 25.88 -22.41
CA ARG A 447 2.43 26.66 -21.42
C ARG A 447 3.04 25.80 -20.30
N ASN A 448 2.41 24.68 -19.96
CA ASN A 448 2.83 23.83 -18.84
C ASN A 448 3.81 22.70 -19.24
N GLY A 449 4.20 22.61 -20.52
CA GLY A 449 5.26 21.68 -20.96
C GLY A 449 4.88 20.18 -20.99
N PHE A 450 3.59 19.84 -21.01
CA PHE A 450 3.12 18.45 -21.10
C PHE A 450 2.00 18.25 -22.14
N VAL A 451 1.79 17.00 -22.52
CA VAL A 451 0.65 16.55 -23.35
C VAL A 451 -0.19 15.54 -22.59
N LEU A 452 -1.50 15.50 -22.87
CA LEU A 452 -2.39 14.46 -22.35
C LEU A 452 -2.48 13.29 -23.33
N VAL A 453 -2.15 12.10 -22.84
CA VAL A 453 -2.13 10.85 -23.59
C VAL A 453 -3.17 9.90 -23.02
N ARG A 454 -4.01 9.30 -23.88
CA ARG A 454 -5.00 8.32 -23.44
C ARG A 454 -4.33 7.04 -22.95
N ASN A 455 -4.71 6.60 -21.75
CA ASN A 455 -4.12 5.43 -21.12
C ASN A 455 -4.79 4.13 -21.57
N ARG A 456 -4.05 3.02 -21.48
CA ARG A 456 -4.55 1.68 -21.80
C ARG A 456 -4.44 0.76 -20.60
N GLU A 457 -5.40 -0.13 -20.49
CA GLU A 457 -5.40 -1.27 -19.59
C GLU A 457 -4.80 -2.47 -20.34
N LEU A 458 -3.83 -3.10 -19.69
CA LEU A 458 -3.11 -4.28 -20.16
C LEU A 458 -3.53 -5.47 -19.29
N THR A 459 -3.84 -6.60 -19.93
CA THR A 459 -4.07 -7.87 -19.23
C THR A 459 -2.76 -8.64 -19.16
N VAL A 460 -2.21 -8.84 -17.97
CA VAL A 460 -0.94 -9.55 -17.76
C VAL A 460 -1.23 -10.94 -17.18
N ARG A 461 -0.79 -12.00 -17.86
CA ARG A 461 -0.92 -13.38 -17.40
C ARG A 461 0.10 -13.68 -16.30
N ASN A 462 -0.33 -14.38 -15.24
CA ASN A 462 0.57 -14.72 -14.13
C ASN A 462 1.41 -15.99 -14.38
N ALA A 463 1.00 -16.84 -15.31
CA ALA A 463 1.72 -18.05 -15.70
C ALA A 463 1.41 -18.39 -17.16
N TRP A 464 2.30 -19.12 -17.83
CA TRP A 464 2.18 -19.52 -19.24
C TRP A 464 0.82 -20.17 -19.56
N LYS A 465 0.40 -21.11 -18.70
CA LYS A 465 -0.90 -21.83 -18.79
C LYS A 465 -1.98 -21.27 -17.84
N GLY A 466 -1.74 -20.11 -17.23
CA GLY A 466 -2.57 -19.61 -16.12
C GLY A 466 -3.82 -18.87 -16.57
N VAL A 467 -4.96 -19.18 -15.93
CA VAL A 467 -6.24 -18.43 -16.08
C VAL A 467 -6.19 -17.10 -15.30
N LYS A 468 -5.35 -17.02 -14.26
CA LYS A 468 -5.26 -15.82 -13.41
C LYS A 468 -4.50 -14.71 -14.15
N THR A 469 -5.23 -13.64 -14.46
CA THR A 469 -4.69 -12.42 -15.05
C THR A 469 -4.70 -11.27 -14.04
N VAL A 470 -3.78 -10.33 -14.23
CA VAL A 470 -3.67 -9.11 -13.44
C VAL A 470 -3.70 -7.92 -14.40
N LYS A 471 -4.37 -6.84 -14.01
CA LYS A 471 -4.39 -5.61 -14.80
C LYS A 471 -3.17 -4.75 -14.51
N SER A 472 -2.53 -4.28 -15.57
CA SER A 472 -1.53 -3.21 -15.55
C SER A 472 -1.98 -2.07 -16.48
N TYR A 473 -1.29 -0.94 -16.47
CA TYR A 473 -1.69 0.24 -17.25
C TYR A 473 -0.47 0.87 -17.92
N SER A 474 -0.64 1.37 -19.13
CA SER A 474 0.39 2.11 -19.84
C SER A 474 -0.23 2.94 -20.98
N PRO A 475 0.25 4.17 -21.22
CA PRO A 475 -0.15 4.93 -22.40
C PRO A 475 0.52 4.43 -23.70
N PHE A 476 1.58 3.63 -23.59
CA PHE A 476 2.32 3.09 -24.72
C PHE A 476 1.46 2.08 -25.50
N CYS A 477 1.71 1.97 -26.81
CA CYS A 477 0.84 1.25 -27.72
C CYS A 477 1.57 0.42 -28.78
N ALA A 478 2.82 0.03 -28.57
CA ALA A 478 3.51 -0.90 -29.46
C ALA A 478 2.96 -2.34 -29.37
N ARG A 479 3.05 -3.12 -30.45
CA ARG A 479 2.68 -4.54 -30.48
C ARG A 479 3.66 -5.34 -29.66
N PHE A 480 3.14 -6.32 -28.94
CA PHE A 480 3.98 -7.23 -28.17
C PHE A 480 4.74 -8.16 -29.11
N HIS A 481 5.97 -8.51 -28.74
CA HIS A 481 6.71 -9.53 -29.46
C HIS A 481 5.95 -10.86 -29.41
N ALA A 482 5.91 -11.61 -30.50
CA ALA A 482 5.14 -12.86 -30.57
C ALA A 482 5.60 -13.92 -29.55
N SER A 483 6.87 -13.88 -29.14
CA SER A 483 7.41 -14.78 -28.10
C SER A 483 7.05 -14.37 -26.66
N TRP A 484 6.43 -13.19 -26.47
CA TRP A 484 6.01 -12.75 -25.14
C TRP A 484 4.62 -13.33 -24.85
N TRP A 485 4.58 -14.31 -23.94
CA TRP A 485 3.33 -14.98 -23.57
C TRP A 485 2.46 -14.18 -22.60
N SER A 486 2.94 -13.04 -22.11
CA SER A 486 2.36 -12.32 -20.98
C SER A 486 1.02 -11.63 -21.27
N SER A 487 0.57 -11.54 -22.54
CA SER A 487 -0.77 -11.05 -22.91
C SER A 487 -1.21 -11.56 -24.29
N ASP A 488 -2.44 -12.07 -24.36
CA ASP A 488 -3.16 -12.47 -25.59
C ASP A 488 -4.14 -11.40 -26.08
N GLN A 489 -4.48 -10.44 -25.20
CA GLN A 489 -5.50 -9.43 -25.50
C GLN A 489 -4.88 -8.13 -25.97
N ALA A 490 -5.52 -7.52 -26.97
CA ALA A 490 -5.21 -6.16 -27.38
C ALA A 490 -5.49 -5.18 -26.21
N PRO A 491 -4.56 -4.26 -25.90
CA PRO A 491 -4.76 -3.20 -24.93
C PRO A 491 -6.06 -2.42 -25.14
N GLN A 492 -6.89 -2.33 -24.11
CA GLN A 492 -8.14 -1.56 -24.15
C GLN A 492 -7.92 -0.18 -23.53
N PHE A 493 -8.65 0.85 -23.97
CA PHE A 493 -8.59 2.13 -23.29
C PHE A 493 -9.22 2.04 -21.90
N VAL A 494 -8.61 2.71 -20.92
CA VAL A 494 -9.15 2.79 -19.56
C VAL A 494 -10.51 3.50 -19.61
N LYS A 495 -11.56 2.81 -19.16
CA LYS A 495 -12.95 3.30 -19.23
C LYS A 495 -13.32 4.22 -18.06
N LYS A 496 -12.70 4.04 -16.90
CA LYS A 496 -13.00 4.79 -15.67
C LYS A 496 -11.71 5.39 -15.11
N ASP A 497 -11.68 6.71 -14.93
CA ASP A 497 -10.53 7.40 -14.37
C ASP A 497 -10.48 7.26 -12.85
N LEU A 498 -9.29 7.06 -12.28
CA LEU A 498 -9.05 7.04 -10.84
C LEU A 498 -9.71 8.21 -10.07
N LEU A 499 -9.76 9.42 -10.64
CA LEU A 499 -10.45 10.57 -10.01
C LEU A 499 -11.94 10.32 -9.79
N GLN A 500 -12.55 9.55 -10.70
CA GLN A 500 -13.97 9.20 -10.66
C GLN A 500 -14.24 7.97 -9.78
N LEU A 501 -13.19 7.27 -9.33
CA LEU A 501 -13.29 6.06 -8.53
C LEU A 501 -13.27 6.30 -7.01
N HIS A 502 -13.48 7.54 -6.55
CA HIS A 502 -13.49 7.93 -5.12
C HIS A 502 -14.36 7.03 -4.21
N ASN A 503 -15.36 6.33 -4.76
CA ASN A 503 -16.24 5.39 -4.04
C ASN A 503 -16.03 3.90 -4.36
N VAL A 504 -15.06 3.54 -5.20
CA VAL A 504 -14.88 2.16 -5.73
C VAL A 504 -13.47 1.64 -5.52
N THR A 505 -12.50 2.50 -5.23
CA THR A 505 -11.12 2.10 -4.99
C THR A 505 -10.87 1.77 -3.54
N THR A 506 -10.14 0.69 -3.31
CA THR A 506 -9.45 0.29 -2.06
C THR A 506 -8.06 0.92 -1.98
N VAL A 507 -7.80 1.94 -2.80
CA VAL A 507 -6.47 2.45 -3.12
C VAL A 507 -6.18 3.56 -2.11
N GLY A 508 -5.81 3.11 -0.90
CA GLY A 508 -5.27 3.95 0.17
C GLY A 508 -6.18 4.11 1.40
N PRO A 509 -5.59 4.55 2.53
CA PRO A 509 -6.20 4.81 3.82
C PRO A 509 -7.07 6.09 3.73
N TYR A 510 -7.04 6.75 2.58
CA TYR A 510 -7.79 7.94 2.21
C TYR A 510 -8.95 7.61 1.27
N SER A 511 -9.07 6.35 0.84
CA SER A 511 -10.23 5.89 0.10
C SER A 511 -11.39 5.72 1.07
N PHE A 512 -12.22 6.76 1.12
CA PHE A 512 -13.26 6.96 2.12
C PHE A 512 -14.34 5.85 2.13
N ARG A 513 -14.35 4.92 1.15
CA ARG A 513 -15.19 3.70 1.20
C ARG A 513 -14.77 2.75 2.32
N VAL A 514 -13.48 2.65 2.66
CA VAL A 514 -13.03 1.82 3.78
C VAL A 514 -13.61 2.36 5.10
N PHE A 515 -13.65 3.68 5.26
CA PHE A 515 -14.29 4.35 6.40
C PHE A 515 -15.83 4.36 6.36
N VAL A 516 -16.44 4.41 5.18
CA VAL A 516 -17.89 4.61 5.01
C VAL A 516 -18.65 3.34 4.72
N SER A 517 -18.08 2.31 4.12
CA SER A 517 -18.88 1.20 3.56
C SER A 517 -18.28 -0.15 3.86
N ALA A 518 -18.01 -0.39 5.13
CA ALA A 518 -17.78 -1.73 5.65
C ALA A 518 -19.00 -2.68 5.51
N ASN A 519 -20.09 -2.24 4.87
CA ASN A 519 -21.19 -3.08 4.43
C ASN A 519 -21.10 -3.53 2.96
N TRP A 520 -20.28 -2.90 2.12
CA TRP A 520 -20.33 -3.09 0.68
C TRP A 520 -18.90 -3.20 0.12
N THR A 521 -18.43 -4.42 -0.07
CA THR A 521 -17.43 -4.73 -1.12
C THR A 521 -18.21 -5.30 -2.30
N ILE A 522 -17.92 -4.88 -3.54
CA ILE A 522 -18.68 -5.36 -4.72
C ILE A 522 -18.59 -6.89 -4.86
N SER A 523 -17.57 -7.52 -4.27
CA SER A 523 -17.43 -8.98 -4.19
C SER A 523 -18.36 -9.67 -3.19
N THR A 524 -19.03 -8.95 -2.29
CA THR A 524 -19.96 -9.51 -1.28
C THR A 524 -21.43 -9.29 -1.60
N VAL A 525 -21.76 -8.57 -2.68
CA VAL A 525 -23.15 -8.40 -3.11
C VAL A 525 -23.47 -9.41 -4.22
N GLN A 526 -24.13 -10.51 -3.85
CA GLN A 526 -24.71 -11.48 -4.79
C GLN A 526 -25.81 -10.86 -5.67
N LYS A 527 -26.25 -9.61 -5.41
CA LYS A 527 -27.27 -8.89 -6.17
C LYS A 527 -26.77 -7.53 -6.66
N PRO A 528 -27.07 -7.14 -7.91
CA PRO A 528 -26.73 -5.81 -8.41
C PRO A 528 -27.39 -4.70 -7.55
N PRO A 529 -26.71 -3.55 -7.38
CA PRO A 529 -27.22 -2.44 -6.58
C PRO A 529 -28.54 -1.88 -7.17
N SER A 530 -29.52 -1.60 -6.30
CA SER A 530 -30.81 -1.04 -6.75
C SER A 530 -30.65 0.36 -7.33
N ALA A 531 -31.54 0.74 -8.25
CA ALA A 531 -31.57 2.07 -8.86
C ALA A 531 -31.69 3.20 -7.81
N LYS A 532 -32.35 2.93 -6.67
CA LYS A 532 -32.47 3.85 -5.53
C LYS A 532 -31.13 4.04 -4.81
N GLY A 533 -30.37 2.95 -4.58
CA GLY A 533 -29.02 3.02 -4.00
C GLY A 533 -28.01 3.74 -4.90
N LEU A 534 -28.14 3.60 -6.23
CA LEU A 534 -27.36 4.35 -7.20
C LEU A 534 -27.69 5.86 -7.18
N LYS A 535 -28.97 6.24 -7.06
CA LYS A 535 -29.41 7.66 -6.96
C LYS A 535 -28.96 8.34 -5.66
N ILE A 536 -29.03 7.65 -4.51
CA ILE A 536 -28.59 8.20 -3.21
C ILE A 536 -27.08 8.47 -3.22
N ASN A 537 -26.30 7.52 -3.74
CA ASN A 537 -24.88 7.74 -3.97
C ASN A 537 -24.67 8.97 -4.87
N LYS A 538 -25.34 9.05 -6.02
CA LYS A 538 -25.20 10.19 -6.95
C LYS A 538 -25.50 11.57 -6.31
N LYS A 539 -26.42 11.68 -5.34
CA LYS A 539 -26.67 12.93 -4.60
C LYS A 539 -25.59 13.27 -3.57
N ALA A 540 -25.05 12.27 -2.86
CA ALA A 540 -23.91 12.45 -1.96
C ALA A 540 -22.62 12.86 -2.72
N LEU A 541 -22.54 12.51 -4.01
CA LEU A 541 -21.38 12.72 -4.87
C LEU A 541 -21.18 14.14 -5.43
N ILE A 542 -22.22 14.98 -5.50
CA ILE A 542 -22.19 16.23 -6.29
C ILE A 542 -22.43 17.47 -5.41
N GLY A 543 -22.76 17.29 -4.13
CA GLY A 543 -23.03 18.41 -3.23
C GLY A 543 -21.78 19.22 -2.87
N ARG A 544 -21.49 20.30 -3.62
CA ARG A 544 -20.69 21.42 -3.09
C ARG A 544 -21.46 22.01 -1.90
N ARG A 545 -21.15 21.61 -0.68
CA ARG A 545 -21.60 22.36 0.50
C ARG A 545 -20.62 23.50 0.75
N ARG A 546 -21.09 24.73 0.59
CA ARG A 546 -20.54 25.87 1.35
C ARG A 546 -20.66 25.50 2.83
N VAL A 547 -19.55 25.54 3.55
CA VAL A 547 -19.56 25.52 5.02
C VAL A 547 -20.09 26.88 5.46
N THR A 548 -21.41 27.08 5.44
CA THR A 548 -22.04 28.18 6.16
C THR A 548 -22.26 27.70 7.59
N GLY A 549 -21.30 28.04 8.46
CA GLY A 549 -21.35 27.62 9.87
C GLY A 549 -19.99 27.49 10.52
N PHE A 550 -19.04 28.38 10.22
CA PHE A 550 -18.00 28.67 11.21
C PHE A 550 -18.66 29.54 12.28
N ILE A 551 -19.08 28.91 13.38
CA ILE A 551 -19.26 29.62 14.64
C ILE A 551 -17.85 30.14 14.99
N ARG A 552 -17.60 31.43 14.73
CA ARG A 552 -16.43 32.09 15.28
C ARG A 552 -16.51 31.96 16.80
N PRO A 553 -15.42 31.58 17.49
CA PRO A 553 -15.36 31.74 18.93
C PRO A 553 -15.64 33.22 19.23
N ARG A 554 -16.65 33.50 20.07
CA ARG A 554 -16.80 34.81 20.70
C ARG A 554 -15.52 35.05 21.51
N THR A 555 -14.56 35.74 20.93
CA THR A 555 -13.49 36.37 21.68
C THR A 555 -14.13 37.41 22.58
N MET A 556 -13.82 37.27 23.87
CA MET A 556 -14.22 38.08 25.00
C MET A 556 -14.21 39.58 24.68
N GLU A 557 -15.29 40.26 25.07
CA GLU A 557 -15.21 41.63 25.57
C GLU A 557 -14.19 41.68 26.71
N ILE A 558 -13.11 42.44 26.57
CA ILE A 558 -12.51 43.26 27.64
C ILE A 558 -11.85 44.50 27.00
N SER A 559 -12.53 45.63 27.17
CA SER A 559 -12.06 46.99 27.50
C SER A 559 -10.99 47.74 26.68
N LYS A 560 -11.39 48.97 26.30
CA LYS A 560 -10.69 50.27 26.45
C LYS A 560 -9.45 50.56 25.59
N ARG A 561 -9.63 51.30 24.50
CA ARG A 561 -9.53 52.78 24.44
C ARG A 561 -10.01 53.27 23.08
#